data_AF-A0A1F8XGC8-F1
#
_entry.id   AF-A0A1F8XGC8-F1
#
_cell.length_a   1.000
_cell.length_b   1.000
_cell.length_c   1.000
_cell.angle_alpha   90.00
_cell.angle_beta   90.00
_cell.angle_gamma   90.00
#
_symmetry.space_group_name_H-M   'P 1'
#
loop_
_entity.id
_entity.type
_entity.pdbx_description
1 polymer ?
#
loop_
_entity_poly.entity_id
_entity_poly.type
_entity_poly.pdbx_seq_one_letter_code
_entity_poly.pdbx_strand_id
1 'polypeptide(L)' 'MKVAEDSRLDNINIQTMRETFGSHLLRRKVSVYLVSKYLGHSSVDVTTKHYAHIPIEETHKEIDLL' A
#
# COMPACT_ATOMS: atom_id res chain seq x y z
N MET A 1 3.25 -6.42 -20.79
CA MET A 1 4.40 -6.70 -19.88
C MET A 1 4.51 -8.21 -19.82
N LYS A 2 5.62 -8.80 -20.30
CA LYS A 2 5.68 -10.24 -20.63
C LYS A 2 5.17 -11.17 -19.51
N VAL A 3 5.56 -10.88 -18.27
CA VAL A 3 5.13 -11.65 -17.08
C VAL A 3 3.61 -11.61 -16.86
N ALA A 4 2.95 -10.49 -17.12
CA ALA A 4 1.50 -10.36 -16.96
C ALA A 4 0.74 -11.17 -18.04
N GLU A 5 1.23 -11.12 -19.29
CA GLU A 5 0.68 -11.92 -20.41
C GLU A 5 0.81 -13.42 -20.15
N ASP A 6 1.99 -13.86 -19.71
CA ASP A 6 2.24 -15.27 -19.37
C ASP A 6 1.37 -15.74 -18.18
N SER A 7 1.00 -14.81 -17.29
CA SER A 7 0.14 -15.06 -16.13
C SER A 7 -1.36 -14.89 -16.42
N ARG A 8 -1.76 -14.60 -17.66
CA ARG A 8 -3.15 -14.30 -18.06
C ARG A 8 -3.78 -13.16 -17.24
N LEU A 9 -2.99 -12.15 -16.92
CA LEU A 9 -3.45 -10.95 -16.23
C LEU A 9 -3.59 -9.80 -17.24
N ASP A 10 -4.82 -9.35 -17.43
CA ASP A 10 -5.13 -8.24 -18.32
C ASP A 10 -5.02 -6.89 -17.59
N ASN A 11 -4.67 -5.84 -18.34
CA ASN A 11 -4.64 -4.44 -17.87
C ASN A 11 -3.76 -4.18 -16.64
N ILE A 12 -2.72 -4.99 -16.41
CA ILE A 12 -1.76 -4.76 -15.34
C ILE A 12 -0.69 -3.76 -15.76
N ASN A 13 -0.44 -2.79 -14.90
CA ASN A 13 0.69 -1.89 -14.98
C ASN A 13 1.43 -1.81 -13.62
N ILE A 14 2.53 -1.04 -13.56
CA ILE A 14 3.33 -0.88 -12.35
C ILE A 14 2.52 -0.26 -11.20
N GLN A 15 1.59 0.64 -11.51
CA GLN A 15 0.68 1.21 -10.51
C GLN A 15 -0.20 0.10 -9.90
N THR A 16 -0.77 -0.80 -10.69
CA THR A 16 -1.54 -1.95 -10.18
C THR A 16 -0.72 -2.83 -9.23
N MET A 17 0.55 -3.08 -9.56
CA MET A 17 1.46 -3.85 -8.70
C MET A 17 1.75 -3.12 -7.39
N ARG A 18 1.95 -1.80 -7.43
CA ARG A 18 2.14 -0.94 -6.27
C ARG A 18 0.92 -0.93 -5.36
N GLU A 19 -0.28 -0.87 -5.93
CA GLU A 19 -1.56 -0.96 -5.21
C GLU A 19 -1.74 -2.33 -4.56
N THR A 20 -1.38 -3.39 -5.28
CA THR A 20 -1.37 -4.76 -4.76
C THR A 20 -0.44 -4.88 -3.56
N PHE A 21 0.79 -4.36 -3.66
CA PHE A 21 1.75 -4.35 -2.56
C PHE A 21 1.22 -3.61 -1.32
N GLY A 22 0.70 -2.38 -1.49
CA GLY A 22 0.16 -1.61 -0.37
C GLY A 22 -1.06 -2.28 0.28
N SER A 23 -1.99 -2.80 -0.52
CA SER A 23 -3.16 -3.52 -0.01
C SER A 23 -2.76 -4.80 0.75
N HIS A 24 -1.69 -5.46 0.33
CA HIS A 24 -1.17 -6.63 1.03
C HIS A 24 -0.60 -6.27 2.41
N LEU A 25 0.14 -5.17 2.52
CA LEU A 25 0.70 -4.73 3.80
C LEU A 25 -0.39 -4.32 4.78
N LEU A 26 -1.40 -3.57 4.32
CA LEU A 26 -2.53 -3.17 5.16
C LEU A 26 -3.32 -4.38 5.69
N ARG A 27 -3.57 -5.38 4.84
CA ARG A 27 -4.22 -6.65 5.26
C ARG A 27 -3.40 -7.43 6.30
N ARG A 28 -2.08 -7.25 6.32
CA ARG A 28 -1.17 -7.81 7.35
C ARG A 28 -1.05 -6.93 8.60
N LYS A 29 -1.90 -5.91 8.74
CA LYS A 29 -1.90 -4.95 9.85
C LYS A 29 -0.60 -4.14 10.00
N VAL A 30 0.12 -3.93 8.91
CA VAL A 30 1.21 -2.94 8.91
C VAL A 30 0.58 -1.55 9.02
N SER A 31 1.15 -0.69 9.87
CA SER A 31 0.60 0.65 10.10
C SER A 31 0.53 1.45 8.79
N VAL A 32 -0.55 2.22 8.61
CA VAL A 32 -0.75 3.05 7.40
C VAL A 32 0.38 4.06 7.18
N TYR A 33 1.01 4.51 8.27
CA TYR A 33 2.20 5.34 8.22
C TYR A 33 3.36 4.64 7.50
N LEU A 34 3.71 3.42 7.92
CA LEU A 34 4.80 2.65 7.29
C LEU A 34 4.45 2.30 5.84
N VAL A 35 3.21 1.91 5.57
CA VAL A 35 2.74 1.66 4.20
C VAL A 35 2.90 2.91 3.34
N SER A 36 2.51 4.08 3.85
CA SER A 36 2.70 5.37 3.15
C SER A 36 4.16 5.64 2.84
N LYS A 37 5.09 5.31 3.75
CA LYS A 37 6.53 5.48 3.55
C LYS A 37 7.11 4.48 2.56
N TYR A 38 6.72 3.20 2.60
CA TYR A 38 7.16 2.19 1.65
C TYR A 38 6.66 2.46 0.23
N LEU A 39 5.44 2.97 0.10
CA LEU A 39 4.93 3.44 -1.18
C LEU A 39 5.64 4.74 -1.58
N GLY A 40 6.07 5.58 -0.64
CA GLY A 40 6.64 6.89 -0.95
C GLY A 40 5.55 7.89 -1.36
N HIS A 41 4.39 7.82 -0.71
CA HIS A 41 3.37 8.85 -0.84
C HIS A 41 3.76 10.13 -0.10
N SER A 42 3.32 11.27 -0.63
CA SER A 42 3.61 12.60 -0.07
C SER A 42 3.03 12.82 1.32
N SER A 43 1.89 12.19 1.62
CA SER A 43 1.32 12.17 2.96
C SER A 43 0.59 10.86 3.26
N VAL A 44 0.33 10.60 4.55
CA VAL A 44 -0.47 9.45 4.99
C VAL A 44 -1.90 9.54 4.44
N ASP A 45 -2.47 10.74 4.33
CA ASP A 45 -3.81 10.97 3.77
C ASP A 45 -3.97 10.44 2.34
N VAL A 46 -2.92 10.54 1.52
CA VAL A 46 -2.93 9.99 0.16
C VAL A 46 -3.13 8.48 0.22
N THR A 47 -2.42 7.80 1.13
CA THR A 47 -2.55 6.35 1.37
C THR A 47 -3.94 6.02 1.91
N THR A 48 -4.41 6.73 2.93
CA THR A 48 -5.72 6.50 3.55
C THR A 48 -6.86 6.66 2.54
N LYS A 49 -6.83 7.70 1.69
CA LYS A 49 -7.82 7.90 0.62
C LYS A 49 -7.79 6.76 -0.40
N HIS A 50 -6.58 6.34 -0.80
CA HIS A 50 -6.41 5.30 -1.81
C HIS A 50 -6.92 3.92 -1.32
N TYR A 51 -6.80 3.64 -0.02
CA TYR A 51 -7.18 2.36 0.59
C TYR A 51 -8.38 2.45 1.54
N ALA A 52 -9.23 3.47 1.40
CA ALA A 52 -10.36 3.71 2.31
C ALA A 52 -11.34 2.52 2.46
N HIS A 53 -11.35 1.60 1.48
CA HIS A 53 -12.16 0.39 1.49
C HIS A 53 -11.56 -0.76 2.33
N ILE A 54 -10.32 -0.64 2.78
CA ILE A 54 -9.66 -1.61 3.66
C ILE A 54 -9.78 -1.08 5.10
N PRO A 55 -10.12 -1.91 6.09
CA PRO A 55 -10.04 -1.50 7.49
C PRO A 55 -8.58 -1.18 7.85
N ILE A 56 -8.28 0.09 8.05
CA ILE A 56 -6.94 0.57 8.35
C ILE A 56 -6.81 0.69 9.87
N GLU A 57 -5.87 -0.04 10.46
CA GLU A 57 -5.45 0.21 11.84
C GLU A 57 -4.45 1.37 11.85
N GLU A 58 -4.87 2.52 12.40
CA GLU A 58 -3.98 3.63 12.73
C GLU A 58 -3.24 3.29 14.03
N THR A 59 -2.07 2.68 13.90
CA THR A 59 -1.17 2.47 15.02
C THR A 59 -0.06 3.53 14.98
N HIS A 60 -0.19 4.55 15.82
CA HIS A 60 0.90 5.47 16.15
C HIS A 60 1.82 4.80 17.16
N LYS A 61 2.52 3.73 16.75
CA LYS A 61 3.58 3.16 17.59
C LYS A 61 4.88 3.92 17.32
N GLU A 62 5.10 4.89 18.21
CA GLU A 62 6.37 5.51 18.60
C GLU A 62 7.09 6.36 17.54
N ILE A 63 6.83 7.67 17.62
CA ILE A 63 7.87 8.71 17.43
C ILE A 63 8.53 8.97 18.81
N ASP A 64 8.84 7.91 19.57
CA ASP A 64 9.47 7.99 20.90
C ASP A 64 10.83 7.27 20.94
N LEU A 65 11.50 7.13 19.79
CA LEU A 65 12.85 6.53 19.68
C LEU A 65 13.89 7.48 19.07
N LEU A 66 13.65 8.80 19.14
CA LEU A 66 14.62 9.86 18.89
C LEU A 66 14.69 10.79 20.11
#